data_AF-A0A3D6DMS9-F1
#
_entry.id   AF-A0A3D6DMS9-F1
#
_cell.length_a   1.000
_cell.length_b   1.000
_cell.length_c   1.000
_cell.angle_alpha   90.00
_cell.angle_beta   90.00
_cell.angle_gamma   90.00
#
_symmetry.space_group_name_H-M   'P 1'
#
loop_
_entity.id
_entity.type
_entity.pdbx_description
1 polymer ?
#
loop_
_entity_poly.entity_id
_entity_poly.type
_entity_poly.pdbx_seq_one_letter_code
_entity_poly.pdbx_strand_id
1 'polypeptide(L)'
;MELTAAEKEANLWSGGQRPLNASYGKLMMWFFIVSDALTFSGFLVSYGFSRFKNIDSWPIADEVFTHFPFLHGVDAPMYYVALMTFILIFSSVTMVLAVDAG
;
A
#
# COMPACT_ATOMS: atom_id res chain seq x y z
N MET A 1 -34.21 31.40 15.16
CA MET A 1 -32.88 31.92 14.79
C MET A 1 -32.09 30.70 14.35
N GLU A 2 -31.94 30.52 13.03
CA GLU A 2 -31.28 29.38 12.43
C GLU A 2 -29.76 29.59 12.55
N LEU A 3 -29.08 28.72 13.31
CA LEU A 3 -27.64 28.84 13.56
C LEU A 3 -26.89 28.47 12.27
N THR A 4 -25.94 29.32 11.87
CA THR A 4 -25.16 29.12 10.64
C THR A 4 -24.17 27.96 10.83
N ALA A 5 -23.79 27.26 9.75
CA ALA A 5 -22.91 26.08 9.82
C ALA A 5 -21.58 26.33 10.57
N ALA A 6 -21.10 27.58 10.61
CA ALA A 6 -19.91 28.00 11.34
C ALA A 6 -20.06 27.92 12.87
N GLU A 7 -21.26 28.14 13.44
CA GLU A 7 -21.49 28.03 14.89
C GLU A 7 -21.61 26.57 15.37
N LYS A 8 -22.02 25.65 14.48
CA LYS A 8 -22.00 24.20 14.77
C LYS A 8 -20.58 23.66 14.87
N GLU A 9 -19.66 24.13 14.04
CA GLU A 9 -18.25 23.75 14.06
C GLU A 9 -17.54 24.26 15.34
N ALA A 10 -17.89 25.47 15.80
CA ALA A 10 -17.28 26.10 16.97
C ALA A 10 -17.48 25.33 18.29
N ASN A 11 -18.48 24.44 18.38
CA ASN A 11 -18.83 23.70 19.59
C ASN A 11 -18.36 22.24 19.61
N LEU A 12 -17.66 21.75 18.58
CA LEU A 12 -17.15 20.37 18.55
C LEU A 12 -16.05 20.11 19.61
N TRP A 13 -15.39 21.17 20.07
CA TRP A 13 -14.26 21.12 20.99
C TRP A 13 -14.62 21.56 22.43
N SER A 14 -15.87 21.93 22.70
CA SER A 14 -16.32 22.40 24.03
C SER A 14 -16.57 21.27 25.04
N GLY A 15 -16.20 20.02 24.70
CA GLY A 15 -16.43 18.83 25.52
C GLY A 15 -17.86 18.29 25.40
N GLY A 16 -18.01 16.97 25.55
CA GLY A 16 -19.30 16.26 25.46
C GLY A 16 -19.58 15.57 24.12
N GLN A 17 -18.83 15.91 23.05
CA GLN A 17 -18.89 15.23 21.75
C GLN A 17 -17.50 14.71 21.36
N ARG A 18 -17.46 13.59 20.62
CA ARG A 18 -16.19 13.03 20.12
C ARG A 18 -15.67 13.95 19.00
N PRO A 19 -14.57 14.71 19.19
CA PRO A 19 -14.12 15.71 18.22
C PRO A 19 -13.68 15.07 16.89
N LEU A 20 -13.23 13.81 16.95
CA LEU A 20 -13.06 12.96 15.79
C LEU A 20 -14.14 11.87 15.87
N ASN A 21 -15.15 11.96 15.01
CA ASN A 21 -16.20 10.94 14.84
C ASN A 21 -15.66 9.60 14.25
N ALA A 22 -14.39 9.28 14.52
CA ALA A 22 -13.75 8.04 14.11
C ALA A 22 -14.06 6.94 15.13
N SER A 23 -14.53 5.79 14.63
CA SER A 23 -14.66 4.59 15.45
C SER A 23 -13.27 4.06 15.82
N TYR A 24 -13.13 3.53 17.04
CA TYR A 24 -11.88 2.93 17.53
C TYR A 24 -11.32 1.88 16.55
N GLY A 25 -12.19 1.05 15.96
CA GLY A 25 -11.79 0.05 14.96
C GLY A 25 -11.23 0.66 13.67
N LYS A 26 -11.79 1.78 13.20
CA LYS A 26 -11.27 2.50 12.01
C LYS A 26 -9.90 3.11 12.31
N LEU A 27 -9.73 3.67 13.50
CA LEU A 27 -8.46 4.30 13.91
C LEU A 27 -7.32 3.26 14.01
N MET A 28 -7.58 2.10 14.62
CA MET A 28 -6.58 1.03 14.74
C MET A 28 -6.17 0.47 13.37
N MET A 29 -7.08 0.41 12.40
CA MET A 29 -6.75 0.03 11.03
C MET A 29 -5.80 1.04 10.37
N TRP A 30 -6.05 2.35 10.54
CA TRP A 30 -5.15 3.37 10.01
C TRP A 30 -3.74 3.30 10.61
N PHE A 31 -3.62 3.09 11.91
CA PHE A 31 -2.31 2.90 12.54
C PHE A 31 -1.58 1.65 12.02
N PHE A 32 -2.32 0.56 11.80
CA PHE A 32 -1.76 -0.66 11.22
C PHE A 32 -1.20 -0.44 9.81
N ILE A 33 -1.97 0.22 8.94
CA ILE A 33 -1.54 0.53 7.56
C ILE A 33 -0.32 1.45 7.57
N VAL A 34 -0.32 2.48 8.42
CA VAL A 34 0.85 3.37 8.56
C VAL A 34 2.07 2.62 9.06
N SER A 35 1.90 1.71 10.03
CA SER A 35 3.00 0.87 10.53
C SER A 35 3.60 0.00 9.42
N ASP A 36 2.76 -0.63 8.59
CA ASP A 36 3.21 -1.47 7.49
C ASP A 36 3.96 -0.65 6.42
N ALA A 37 3.43 0.52 6.06
CA ALA A 37 4.09 1.46 5.16
C ALA A 37 5.47 1.91 5.67
N LEU A 38 5.60 2.17 6.97
CA LEU A 38 6.88 2.53 7.58
C LEU A 38 7.86 1.35 7.53
N THR A 39 7.43 0.12 7.81
CA THR A 39 8.28 -1.07 7.68
C THR A 39 8.78 -1.26 6.25
N PHE A 40 7.90 -1.15 5.24
CA PHE A 40 8.28 -1.22 3.84
C PHE A 40 9.23 -0.10 3.42
N SER A 41 9.01 1.13 3.90
CA SER A 41 9.91 2.25 3.61
C SER A 41 11.32 2.02 4.16
N GLY A 42 11.46 1.40 5.34
CA GLY A 42 12.74 1.01 5.91
C GLY A 42 13.48 -0.01 5.04
N PHE A 43 12.77 -0.99 4.50
CA PHE A 43 13.33 -1.94 3.54
C PHE A 43 13.70 -1.28 2.20
N LEU A 44 12.92 -0.32 1.73
CA LEU A 44 13.23 0.39 0.49
C LEU A 44 14.47 1.28 0.64
N VAL A 45 14.61 1.97 1.77
CA VAL A 45 15.79 2.79 2.08
C VAL A 45 17.03 1.93 2.23
N SER A 46 16.94 0.78 2.91
CA SER A 46 18.09 -0.14 3.03
C SER A 46 18.48 -0.77 1.69
N TYR A 47 17.50 -1.14 0.85
CA TYR A 47 17.73 -1.58 -0.52
C TYR A 47 18.39 -0.49 -1.37
N GLY A 48 17.86 0.73 -1.34
CA GLY A 48 18.41 1.87 -2.06
C GLY A 48 19.83 2.18 -1.61
N PHE A 49 20.09 2.21 -0.31
CA PHE A 49 21.43 2.41 0.24
C PHE A 49 22.41 1.31 -0.17
N SER A 50 21.98 0.05 -0.15
CA SER A 50 22.77 -1.08 -0.65
C SER A 50 23.07 -0.96 -2.15
N ARG A 51 22.08 -0.52 -2.93
CA ARG A 51 22.20 -0.27 -4.37
C ARG A 51 23.18 0.86 -4.68
N PHE A 52 23.15 1.96 -3.94
CA PHE A 52 24.07 3.10 -4.11
C PHE A 52 25.49 2.78 -3.67
N LYS A 53 25.66 1.97 -2.61
CA LYS A 53 27.00 1.54 -2.15
C LYS A 53 27.64 0.47 -3.02
N ASN A 54 26.85 -0.38 -3.68
CA ASN A 54 27.32 -1.48 -4.52
C ASN A 54 26.86 -1.31 -5.97
N ILE A 55 27.16 -0.15 -6.58
CA ILE A 55 26.79 0.13 -7.98
C ILE A 55 27.53 -0.79 -8.95
N ASP A 56 28.82 -1.04 -8.70
CA ASP A 56 29.72 -1.75 -9.65
C ASP A 56 29.60 -3.28 -9.61
N SER A 57 28.99 -3.86 -8.57
CA SER A 57 28.87 -5.32 -8.36
C SER A 57 27.44 -5.84 -8.46
N TRP A 58 26.48 -5.01 -8.86
CA TRP A 58 25.08 -5.39 -8.83
C TRP A 58 24.72 -6.34 -9.98
N PRO A 59 24.12 -7.51 -9.68
CA PRO A 59 23.82 -8.52 -10.70
C PRO A 59 22.80 -8.01 -11.74
N ILE A 60 23.01 -8.41 -12.99
CA ILE A 60 22.14 -8.10 -14.13
C ILE A 60 20.86 -8.93 -14.00
N ALA A 61 19.70 -8.28 -14.05
CA ALA A 61 18.40 -8.89 -13.79
C ALA A 61 17.98 -9.97 -14.81
N ASP A 62 18.65 -10.04 -15.96
CA ASP A 62 18.37 -11.01 -17.02
C ASP A 62 18.81 -12.45 -16.67
N GLU A 63 19.78 -12.66 -15.78
CA GLU A 63 20.29 -14.02 -15.50
C GLU A 63 19.61 -14.74 -14.33
N VAL A 64 18.77 -14.04 -13.53
CA VAL A 64 18.25 -14.57 -12.25
C VAL A 64 16.85 -15.18 -12.37
N PHE A 65 16.11 -14.93 -13.46
CA PHE A 65 14.71 -15.36 -13.59
C PHE A 65 14.42 -16.10 -14.91
N THR A 66 15.15 -17.18 -15.18
CA THR A 66 14.91 -18.08 -16.32
C THR A 66 13.84 -19.16 -16.05
N HIS A 67 13.23 -19.16 -14.86
CA HIS A 67 12.36 -20.24 -14.40
C HIS A 67 10.89 -19.83 -14.42
N PHE A 68 10.30 -19.80 -15.62
CA PHE A 68 8.85 -19.69 -15.78
C PHE A 68 8.24 -21.10 -15.70
N PRO A 69 7.27 -21.37 -14.81
CA PRO A 69 6.62 -22.68 -14.78
C PRO A 69 5.91 -22.91 -16.13
N PHE A 70 6.26 -24.00 -16.82
CA PHE A 70 5.80 -24.46 -18.15
C PHE A 70 6.50 -23.89 -19.41
N LEU A 71 7.44 -22.94 -19.31
CA LEU A 71 8.18 -22.43 -20.48
C LEU A 71 9.68 -22.33 -20.17
N HIS A 72 10.44 -23.35 -20.59
CA HIS A 72 11.90 -23.32 -20.56
C HIS A 72 12.39 -22.66 -21.87
N GLY A 73 13.07 -21.51 -21.78
CA GLY A 73 13.80 -20.92 -22.91
C GLY A 73 13.21 -19.65 -23.55
N VAL A 74 12.28 -18.96 -22.89
CA VAL A 74 11.90 -17.60 -23.29
C VAL A 74 12.52 -16.62 -22.29
N ASP A 75 13.55 -15.89 -22.71
CA ASP A 75 14.24 -14.85 -21.95
C ASP A 75 13.33 -13.62 -21.77
N ALA A 76 12.26 -13.78 -21.01
CA ALA A 76 11.38 -12.67 -20.67
C ALA A 76 11.02 -12.66 -19.17
N PRO A 77 12.04 -12.51 -18.30
CA PRO A 77 11.88 -12.51 -16.84
C PRO A 77 10.88 -11.45 -16.34
N MET A 78 10.67 -10.37 -17.09
CA MET A 78 9.73 -9.30 -16.75
C MET A 78 8.24 -9.71 -16.89
N TYR A 79 7.89 -10.68 -17.74
CA TYR A 79 6.49 -11.05 -17.94
C TYR A 79 5.88 -11.78 -16.74
N TYR A 80 6.66 -12.59 -16.01
CA TYR A 80 6.17 -13.25 -14.80
C TYR A 80 5.81 -12.23 -13.71
N VAL A 81 6.70 -11.25 -13.52
CA VAL A 81 6.49 -10.16 -12.57
C VAL A 81 5.26 -9.35 -12.98
N ALA A 82 5.12 -9.01 -14.26
CA ALA A 82 3.96 -8.27 -14.77
C ALA A 82 2.64 -9.05 -14.63
N LEU A 83 2.64 -10.38 -14.80
CA LEU A 83 1.46 -11.22 -14.61
C LEU A 83 1.04 -11.28 -13.13
N MET A 84 2.00 -11.44 -12.22
CA MET A 84 1.75 -11.45 -10.77
C MET A 84 1.17 -10.12 -10.29
N THR A 85 1.74 -8.99 -10.73
CA THR A 85 1.20 -7.67 -10.39
C THR A 85 -0.20 -7.45 -10.98
N PHE A 86 -0.44 -7.90 -12.22
CA PHE A 86 -1.77 -7.88 -12.83
C PHE A 86 -2.80 -8.62 -11.96
N ILE A 87 -2.51 -9.84 -11.53
CA ILE A 87 -3.42 -10.64 -10.68
C ILE A 87 -3.68 -9.91 -9.34
N LEU A 88 -2.65 -9.38 -8.70
CA LEU A 88 -2.79 -8.67 -7.41
C LEU A 88 -3.62 -7.38 -7.53
N ILE A 89 -3.48 -6.63 -8.63
CA ILE A 89 -4.29 -5.43 -8.89
C ILE A 89 -5.77 -5.81 -9.07
N PHE A 90 -6.07 -6.82 -9.88
CA PHE A 90 -7.44 -7.30 -10.05
C PHE A 90 -8.01 -7.85 -8.73
N SER A 91 -7.21 -8.53 -7.92
CA SER A 91 -7.62 -8.99 -6.58
C SER A 91 -8.04 -7.83 -5.67
N SER A 92 -7.31 -6.70 -5.71
CA SER A 92 -7.69 -5.49 -4.96
C SER A 92 -9.00 -4.91 -5.47
N VAL A 93 -9.17 -4.79 -6.79
CA VAL A 93 -10.41 -4.28 -7.40
C VAL A 93 -11.61 -5.15 -7.04
N THR A 94 -11.48 -6.48 -7.11
CA THR A 94 -12.57 -7.39 -6.74
C THR A 94 -12.97 -7.30 -5.26
N MET A 95 -12.02 -7.04 -4.36
CA MET A 95 -12.32 -6.85 -2.94
C MET A 95 -13.12 -5.57 -2.69
N VAL A 96 -12.74 -4.47 -3.35
CA VAL A 96 -13.45 -3.19 -3.20
C VAL A 96 -14.90 -3.32 -3.70
N LEU A 97 -15.09 -3.93 -4.87
CA LEU A 97 -16.43 -4.18 -5.41
C LEU A 97 -17.28 -5.09 -4.50
N ALA A 98 -16.64 -6.07 -3.84
CA ALA A 98 -17.33 -6.94 -2.88
C ALA A 98 -17.74 -6.22 -1.59
N VAL A 99 -16.95 -5.25 -1.14
CA VAL A 99 -17.30 -4.39 0.01
C VAL A 99 -18.44 -3.43 -0.34
N ASP A 100 -18.46 -2.90 -1.57
CA ASP A 100 -19.52 -1.97 -2.02
C ASP A 100 -20.87 -2.67 -2.31
N ALA A 101 -20.84 -3.97 -2.64
CA ALA A 101 -22.03 -4.77 -2.88
C ALA A 101 -22.63 -5.43 -1.61
N GLY A 102 -21.93 -5.31 -0.47
CA GLY A 102 -22.30 -5.91 0.82
C GLY A 102 -22.98 -4.97 1.80
#